data_AF-A0A7W9PD31-F1
#
_entry.id   AF-A0A7W9PD31-F1
#
_cell.length_a   1.000
_cell.length_b   1.000
_cell.length_c   1.000
_cell.angle_alpha   90.00
_cell.angle_beta   90.00
_cell.angle_gamma   90.00
#
_symmetry.space_group_name_H-M   'P 1'
#
loop_
_entity.id
_entity.type
_entity.pdbx_description
1 polymer ?
#
loop_
_entity_poly.entity_id
_entity_poly.type
_entity_poly.pdbx_seq_one_letter_code
_entity_poly.pdbx_strand_id
1 'polypeptide(L)'
;MDTVAPTAFVLMWSSAFIVGIVGVGAAPPFLVLFARFGLAGVALTLYALAVGARWPRGAQLGHAIVAGLLMQLVQFSAFYTAMADHVSAAVISLVQGLNPVVIALFAGRVLGEKVSVRQWLGFGIGGVGVGLAVADQSAFSLAGVLLCVVGLLGLSLGTVYQKRFTPAIDSRSSTAVHVLASAPIVGLLAVVHKDFHVSDPASLAIVLVWMVLINSMGAFLLLNAMLRRWDTTRVGKLFFATPAVTALMAWLIIGQSLRPLTIAGLAVGVLGMILASRRTRGDHRDDDRALELAASSGETERPVVAVGNR
;
A
#
# COMPACT_ATOMS: atom_id res chain seq x y z
N MET A 1 4.31 10.92 -22.61
CA MET A 1 3.67 10.18 -21.50
C MET A 1 4.68 9.66 -20.47
N ASP A 2 5.96 9.52 -20.82
CA ASP A 2 6.94 8.76 -20.03
C ASP A 2 7.32 9.35 -18.67
N THR A 3 7.15 10.66 -18.47
CA THR A 3 7.45 11.35 -17.20
C THR A 3 6.23 11.90 -16.47
N VAL A 4 5.10 12.12 -17.18
CA VAL A 4 3.89 12.71 -16.58
C VAL A 4 3.15 11.71 -15.69
N ALA A 5 2.97 10.47 -16.16
CA ALA A 5 2.25 9.44 -15.42
C ALA A 5 2.92 9.05 -14.07
N PRO A 6 4.25 8.81 -13.99
CA PRO A 6 4.90 8.52 -12.71
C PRO A 6 4.80 9.69 -11.73
N THR A 7 5.05 10.91 -12.19
CA THR A 7 5.00 12.10 -11.32
C THR A 7 3.58 12.34 -10.81
N ALA A 8 2.57 12.25 -11.68
CA ALA A 8 1.18 12.33 -11.28
C ALA A 8 0.83 11.24 -10.26
N PHE A 9 1.25 9.99 -10.48
CA PHE A 9 1.01 8.90 -9.55
C PHE A 9 1.62 9.17 -8.17
N VAL A 10 2.89 9.60 -8.11
CA VAL A 10 3.56 9.91 -6.84
C VAL A 10 2.85 11.06 -6.11
N LEU A 11 2.47 12.12 -6.82
CA LEU A 11 1.74 13.25 -6.23
C LEU A 11 0.36 12.83 -5.71
N MET A 12 -0.41 12.07 -6.50
CA MET A 12 -1.71 11.56 -6.09
C MET A 12 -1.56 10.66 -4.85
N TRP A 13 -0.58 9.75 -4.86
CA TRP A 13 -0.33 8.84 -3.75
C TRP A 13 0.11 9.58 -2.49
N SER A 14 1.05 10.52 -2.60
CA SER A 14 1.51 11.34 -1.48
C SER A 14 0.41 12.26 -0.94
N SER A 15 -0.50 12.74 -1.80
CA SER A 15 -1.64 13.57 -1.36
C SER A 15 -2.57 12.84 -0.39
N ALA A 16 -2.63 11.50 -0.42
CA ALA A 16 -3.47 10.72 0.46
C ALA A 16 -3.14 10.89 1.95
N PHE A 17 -1.86 11.13 2.29
CA PHE A 17 -1.45 11.39 3.68
C PHE A 17 -1.87 12.79 4.13
N ILE A 18 -1.76 13.78 3.24
CA ILE A 18 -2.13 15.17 3.53
C ILE A 18 -3.64 15.27 3.76
N VAL A 19 -4.40 14.72 2.81
CA VAL A 19 -5.86 14.70 2.87
C VAL A 19 -6.35 13.84 4.04
N GLY A 20 -5.59 12.80 4.43
CA GLY A 20 -5.82 12.06 5.67
C GLY A 20 -5.74 12.93 6.91
N ILE A 21 -4.65 13.69 7.09
CA ILE A 21 -4.46 14.63 8.20
C ILE A 21 -5.57 15.69 8.23
N VAL A 22 -5.87 16.31 7.08
CA VAL A 22 -6.96 17.30 6.98
C VAL A 22 -8.32 16.67 7.33
N GLY A 23 -8.57 15.44 6.86
CA GLY A 23 -9.78 14.70 7.15
C GLY A 23 -9.99 14.41 8.64
N VAL A 24 -8.95 13.90 9.32
CA VAL A 24 -9.06 13.61 10.77
C VAL A 24 -9.13 14.88 11.62
N GLY A 25 -8.71 16.03 11.09
CA GLY A 25 -8.94 17.34 11.72
C GLY A 25 -10.39 17.84 11.58
N ALA A 26 -11.11 17.41 10.55
CA ALA A 26 -12.49 17.78 10.27
C ALA A 26 -13.53 16.85 10.93
N ALA A 27 -13.18 15.58 11.14
CA ALA A 27 -14.04 14.58 11.76
C ALA A 27 -13.24 13.40 12.34
N PRO A 28 -13.81 12.62 13.29
CA PRO A 28 -13.19 11.45 13.87
C PRO A 28 -12.69 10.44 12.82
N PRO A 29 -11.56 9.77 13.07
CA PRO A 29 -10.88 8.95 12.06
C PRO A 29 -11.78 7.85 11.49
N PHE A 30 -12.55 7.16 12.35
CA PHE A 30 -13.46 6.11 11.91
C PHE A 30 -14.65 6.65 11.10
N LEU A 31 -15.13 7.86 11.38
CA LEU A 31 -16.20 8.49 10.60
C LEU A 31 -15.71 8.85 9.19
N VAL A 32 -14.51 9.44 9.09
CA VAL A 32 -13.86 9.75 7.81
C VAL A 32 -13.67 8.48 6.98
N LEU A 33 -13.15 7.42 7.61
CA LEU A 33 -12.93 6.14 6.94
C LEU A 33 -14.25 5.44 6.55
N PHE A 34 -15.29 5.49 7.38
CA PHE A 34 -16.60 4.94 7.05
C PHE A 34 -17.18 5.62 5.80
N ALA A 35 -17.20 6.95 5.78
CA ALA A 35 -17.67 7.72 4.64
C ALA A 35 -16.82 7.44 3.39
N ARG A 36 -15.49 7.48 3.51
CA ARG A 36 -14.56 7.17 2.41
C ARG A 36 -14.79 5.77 1.85
N PHE A 37 -14.88 4.75 2.71
CA PHE A 37 -15.02 3.36 2.29
C PHE A 37 -16.41 3.09 1.70
N GLY A 38 -17.47 3.67 2.26
CA GLY A 38 -18.80 3.61 1.65
C GLY A 38 -18.81 4.20 0.23
N LEU A 39 -18.35 5.45 0.09
CA LEU A 39 -18.35 6.16 -1.19
C LEU A 39 -17.42 5.52 -2.22
N ALA A 40 -16.18 5.21 -1.83
CA ALA A 40 -15.22 4.54 -2.72
C ALA A 40 -15.65 3.11 -3.06
N GLY A 41 -16.24 2.39 -2.11
CA GLY A 41 -16.76 1.05 -2.33
C GLY A 41 -17.87 1.03 -3.39
N VAL A 42 -18.81 1.97 -3.32
CA VAL A 42 -19.85 2.16 -4.34
C VAL A 42 -19.22 2.53 -5.69
N ALA A 43 -18.36 3.55 -5.73
CA ALA A 43 -17.75 4.02 -6.96
C ALA A 43 -16.90 2.94 -7.65
N LEU A 44 -16.08 2.20 -6.89
CA LEU A 44 -15.27 1.09 -7.41
C LEU A 44 -16.12 -0.10 -7.85
N THR A 45 -17.23 -0.36 -7.16
CA THR A 45 -18.19 -1.40 -7.58
C THR A 45 -18.85 -1.04 -8.91
N LEU A 46 -19.35 0.19 -9.03
CA LEU A 46 -19.94 0.67 -10.28
C LEU A 46 -18.93 0.62 -11.43
N TYR A 47 -17.70 1.06 -11.18
CA TYR A 47 -16.62 0.93 -12.15
C TYR A 47 -16.33 -0.53 -12.53
N ALA A 48 -16.20 -1.43 -11.55
CA ALA A 48 -15.91 -2.84 -11.78
C ALA A 48 -17.03 -3.54 -12.58
N LEU A 49 -18.29 -3.18 -12.33
CA LEU A 49 -19.44 -3.64 -13.11
C LEU A 49 -19.40 -3.10 -14.54
N ALA A 50 -19.15 -1.79 -14.71
CA ALA A 50 -19.11 -1.14 -16.02
C ALA A 50 -18.03 -1.71 -16.95
N VAL A 51 -16.88 -2.13 -16.40
CA VAL A 51 -15.77 -2.74 -17.17
C VAL A 51 -15.83 -4.27 -17.25
N GLY A 52 -16.93 -4.89 -16.81
CA GLY A 52 -17.14 -6.33 -16.87
C GLY A 52 -16.11 -7.15 -16.07
N ALA A 53 -15.67 -6.65 -14.92
CA ALA A 53 -14.71 -7.35 -14.08
C ALA A 53 -15.28 -8.68 -13.54
N ARG A 54 -14.41 -9.70 -13.40
CA ARG A 54 -14.80 -11.00 -12.84
C ARG A 54 -14.81 -10.95 -11.32
N TRP A 55 -15.99 -11.13 -10.71
CA TRP A 55 -16.16 -11.09 -9.26
C TRP A 55 -15.79 -12.40 -8.59
N PRO A 56 -15.13 -12.36 -7.41
CA PRO A 56 -14.83 -13.56 -6.65
C PRO A 56 -16.10 -14.17 -6.05
N ARG A 57 -16.13 -15.50 -5.95
CA ARG A 57 -17.28 -16.26 -5.43
C ARG A 57 -16.82 -17.36 -4.47
N GLY A 58 -17.73 -17.81 -3.59
CA GLY A 58 -17.47 -18.89 -2.64
C GLY A 58 -16.26 -18.60 -1.74
N ALA A 59 -15.36 -19.58 -1.60
CA ALA A 59 -14.16 -19.45 -0.77
C ALA A 59 -13.24 -18.28 -1.19
N GLN A 60 -13.16 -17.95 -2.48
CA GLN A 60 -12.35 -16.82 -2.97
C GLN A 60 -12.86 -15.48 -2.45
N LEU A 61 -14.18 -15.33 -2.29
CA LEU A 61 -14.77 -14.12 -1.71
C LEU A 61 -14.38 -14.01 -0.23
N GLY A 62 -14.42 -15.11 0.52
CA GLY A 62 -13.97 -15.13 1.92
C GLY A 62 -12.51 -14.71 2.06
N HIS A 63 -11.61 -15.25 1.23
CA HIS A 63 -10.20 -14.83 1.24
C HIS A 63 -10.00 -13.36 0.81
N ALA A 64 -10.77 -12.88 -0.17
CA ALA A 64 -10.72 -11.47 -0.58
C ALA A 64 -11.21 -10.54 0.54
N ILE A 65 -12.22 -10.95 1.31
CA ILE A 65 -12.68 -10.21 2.49
C ILE A 65 -11.54 -10.15 3.52
N VAL A 66 -10.92 -11.28 3.89
CA VAL A 66 -9.81 -11.29 4.87
C VAL A 66 -8.65 -10.41 4.42
N ALA A 67 -8.23 -10.52 3.15
CA ALA A 67 -7.20 -9.64 2.58
C ALA A 67 -7.62 -8.17 2.67
N GLY A 68 -8.88 -7.87 2.34
CA GLY A 68 -9.46 -6.55 2.44
C GLY A 68 -9.48 -5.97 3.85
N LEU A 69 -9.84 -6.77 4.86
CA LEU A 69 -9.83 -6.32 6.25
C LEU A 69 -8.41 -5.99 6.73
N LEU A 70 -7.41 -6.75 6.31
CA LEU A 70 -6.02 -6.45 6.66
C LEU A 70 -5.51 -5.18 5.93
N MET A 71 -5.72 -5.12 4.61
CA MET A 71 -5.21 -4.05 3.75
C MET A 71 -6.00 -2.73 3.86
N GLN A 72 -7.27 -2.77 4.26
CA GLN A 72 -8.11 -1.58 4.34
C GLN A 72 -8.46 -1.26 5.79
N LEU A 73 -9.19 -2.14 6.48
CA LEU A 73 -9.63 -1.90 7.86
C LEU A 73 -8.43 -1.71 8.80
N VAL A 74 -7.54 -2.69 8.95
CA VAL A 74 -6.43 -2.62 9.93
C VAL A 74 -5.46 -1.51 9.55
N GLN A 75 -5.02 -1.46 8.28
CA GLN A 75 -4.09 -0.45 7.80
C GLN A 75 -4.59 0.97 8.06
N PHE A 76 -5.77 1.32 7.52
CA PHE A 76 -6.22 2.70 7.56
C PHE A 76 -6.76 3.10 8.93
N SER A 77 -7.41 2.19 9.67
CA SER A 77 -7.82 2.48 11.05
C SER A 77 -6.61 2.88 11.89
N ALA A 78 -5.53 2.09 11.83
CA ALA A 78 -4.34 2.38 12.62
C ALA A 78 -3.63 3.66 12.15
N PHE A 79 -3.47 3.87 10.85
CA PHE A 79 -2.84 5.10 10.35
C PHE A 79 -3.68 6.35 10.60
N TYR A 80 -5.01 6.32 10.47
CA TYR A 80 -5.85 7.50 10.71
C TYR A 80 -5.94 7.81 12.20
N THR A 81 -5.97 6.80 13.07
CA THR A 81 -5.83 7.04 14.52
C THR A 81 -4.45 7.61 14.85
N ALA A 82 -3.36 7.14 14.22
CA ALA A 82 -2.04 7.74 14.40
C ALA A 82 -1.98 9.20 13.91
N MET A 83 -2.68 9.52 12.82
CA MET A 83 -2.83 10.91 12.34
C MET A 83 -3.58 11.77 13.35
N ALA A 84 -4.65 11.24 13.97
CA ALA A 84 -5.39 11.91 15.04
C ALA A 84 -4.52 12.12 16.29
N ASP A 85 -3.61 11.18 16.59
CA ASP A 85 -2.56 11.27 17.63
C ASP A 85 -1.36 12.14 17.20
N HIS A 86 -1.55 13.01 16.21
CA HIS A 86 -0.57 13.99 15.73
C HIS A 86 0.73 13.42 15.13
N VAL A 87 0.76 12.15 14.72
CA VAL A 87 1.90 11.63 13.96
C VAL A 87 1.92 12.29 12.57
N SER A 88 3.05 12.91 12.24
CA SER A 88 3.21 13.64 10.97
C SER A 88 3.02 12.75 9.72
N ALA A 89 2.52 13.36 8.63
CA ALA A 89 2.29 12.68 7.35
C ALA A 89 3.57 12.05 6.79
N ALA A 90 4.70 12.75 6.95
CA ALA A 90 6.02 12.28 6.54
C ALA A 90 6.40 10.96 7.24
N VAL A 91 6.23 10.88 8.56
CA VAL A 91 6.55 9.68 9.33
C VAL A 91 5.66 8.50 8.94
N ILE A 92 4.34 8.70 8.84
CA ILE A 92 3.42 7.63 8.43
C ILE A 92 3.77 7.13 7.03
N SER A 93 4.07 8.03 6.09
CA SER A 93 4.46 7.64 4.74
C SER A 93 5.79 6.91 4.67
N LEU A 94 6.76 7.26 5.53
CA LEU A 94 8.03 6.57 5.63
C LEU A 94 7.85 5.15 6.21
N VAL A 95 7.05 5.02 7.27
CA VAL A 95 6.70 3.71 7.85
C VAL A 95 5.98 2.84 6.83
N GLN A 96 4.98 3.38 6.13
CA GLN A 96 4.29 2.66 5.05
C GLN A 96 5.25 2.28 3.91
N GLY A 97 6.25 3.11 3.62
CA GLY A 97 7.32 2.83 2.65
C GLY A 97 8.13 1.58 2.98
N LEU A 98 8.19 1.16 4.26
CA LEU A 98 8.81 -0.09 4.67
C LEU A 98 7.95 -1.34 4.38
N ASN A 99 6.78 -1.21 3.77
CA ASN A 99 5.93 -2.36 3.42
C ASN A 99 6.68 -3.49 2.65
N PRO A 100 7.50 -3.21 1.61
CA PRO A 100 8.24 -4.26 0.91
C PRO A 100 9.20 -5.04 1.81
N VAL A 101 9.73 -4.38 2.85
CA VAL A 101 10.60 -4.99 3.86
C VAL A 101 9.85 -6.06 4.63
N VAL A 102 8.72 -5.66 5.18
CA VAL A 102 7.89 -6.51 6.02
C VAL A 102 7.28 -7.64 5.19
N ILE A 103 6.85 -7.35 3.96
CA ILE A 103 6.42 -8.38 2.99
C ILE A 103 7.54 -9.40 2.78
N ALA A 104 8.78 -8.99 2.51
CA ALA A 104 9.87 -9.96 2.29
C ALA A 104 10.12 -10.87 3.50
N LEU A 105 10.01 -10.32 4.73
CA LEU A 105 10.16 -11.09 5.97
C LEU A 105 9.06 -12.14 6.18
N PHE A 106 7.82 -11.82 5.83
CA PHE A 106 6.69 -12.75 5.96
C PHE A 106 6.57 -13.69 4.75
N ALA A 107 6.79 -13.19 3.54
CA ALA A 107 6.84 -13.97 2.31
C ALA A 107 7.93 -15.04 2.40
N GLY A 108 9.10 -14.75 2.98
CA GLY A 108 10.13 -15.77 3.14
C GLY A 108 9.71 -16.96 4.01
N ARG A 109 8.87 -16.73 5.02
CA ARG A 109 8.33 -17.81 5.88
C ARG A 109 7.11 -18.50 5.28
N VAL A 110 6.24 -17.77 4.58
CA VAL A 110 4.96 -18.28 4.06
C VAL A 110 5.08 -18.85 2.64
N LEU A 111 5.99 -18.30 1.84
CA LEU A 111 6.20 -18.63 0.42
C LEU A 111 7.57 -19.28 0.17
N GLY A 112 8.45 -19.37 1.17
CA GLY A 112 9.77 -19.99 1.04
C GLY A 112 10.81 -19.11 0.31
N GLU A 113 10.53 -17.83 0.09
CA GLU A 113 11.42 -16.90 -0.59
C GLU A 113 12.66 -16.57 0.28
N LYS A 114 13.89 -16.65 -0.27
CA LYS A 114 15.11 -16.32 0.50
C LYS A 114 15.37 -14.80 0.49
N VAL A 115 15.53 -14.22 1.67
CA VAL A 115 15.90 -12.80 1.83
C VAL A 115 17.42 -12.65 1.81
N SER A 116 17.94 -11.83 0.91
CA SER A 116 19.37 -11.54 0.79
C SER A 116 19.91 -10.69 1.94
N VAL A 117 21.21 -10.77 2.20
CA VAL A 117 21.89 -9.94 3.22
C VAL A 117 21.73 -8.44 2.93
N ARG A 118 21.70 -8.03 1.65
CA ARG A 118 21.47 -6.64 1.24
C ARG A 118 20.08 -6.14 1.60
N GLN A 119 19.08 -7.00 1.45
CA GLN A 119 17.71 -6.69 1.89
C GLN A 119 17.70 -6.45 3.40
N TRP A 120 18.31 -7.33 4.20
CA TRP A 120 18.44 -7.13 5.65
C TRP A 120 19.14 -5.83 6.03
N LEU A 121 20.24 -5.47 5.37
CA LEU A 121 20.91 -4.20 5.61
C LEU A 121 20.03 -2.99 5.24
N GLY A 122 19.37 -3.03 4.08
CA GLY A 122 18.44 -1.98 3.67
C GLY A 122 17.26 -1.84 4.63
N PHE A 123 16.80 -2.95 5.23
CA PHE A 123 15.75 -2.96 6.25
C PHE A 123 16.20 -2.31 7.54
N GLY A 124 17.42 -2.64 8.01
CA GLY A 124 18.02 -2.01 9.18
C GLY A 124 18.18 -0.50 8.99
N ILE A 125 18.73 -0.08 7.86
CA ILE A 125 18.88 1.35 7.51
C ILE A 125 17.51 2.03 7.41
N GLY A 126 16.53 1.38 6.79
CA GLY A 126 15.14 1.85 6.71
C GLY A 126 14.53 2.10 8.08
N GLY A 127 14.72 1.15 9.01
CA GLY A 127 14.27 1.26 10.40
C GLY A 127 14.96 2.38 11.17
N VAL A 128 16.27 2.58 10.98
CA VAL A 128 17.00 3.72 11.55
C VAL A 128 16.44 5.05 11.03
N GLY A 129 16.14 5.14 9.73
CA GLY A 129 15.52 6.31 9.13
C GLY A 129 14.17 6.66 9.76
N VAL A 130 13.32 5.65 9.99
CA VAL A 130 12.06 5.82 10.74
C VAL A 130 12.32 6.28 12.17
N GLY A 131 13.27 5.65 12.88
CA GLY A 131 13.62 6.03 14.25
C GLY A 131 14.05 7.49 14.37
N LEU A 132 14.90 7.97 13.46
CA LEU A 132 15.33 9.37 13.40
C LEU A 132 14.14 10.32 13.15
N ALA A 133 13.26 9.99 12.20
CA ALA A 133 12.12 10.83 11.88
C ALA A 133 11.06 10.87 13.01
N VAL A 134 10.90 9.76 13.72
CA VAL A 134 10.03 9.67 14.90
C VAL A 134 10.60 10.43 16.09
N ALA A 135 11.91 10.34 16.33
CA ALA A 135 12.59 11.02 17.44
C ALA A 135 12.51 12.55 17.36
N ASP A 136 12.32 13.08 16.15
CA ASP A 136 12.21 14.51 15.89
C ASP A 136 10.77 15.05 15.97
N GLN A 137 9.79 14.19 16.27
CA GLN A 137 8.41 14.64 16.51
C GLN A 137 8.37 15.53 17.76
N SER A 138 7.74 16.70 17.67
CA SER A 138 7.57 17.60 18.82
C SER A 138 6.69 17.00 19.92
N ALA A 139 5.77 16.12 19.55
CA ALA A 139 4.91 15.37 20.45
C ALA A 139 5.09 13.86 20.16
N PHE A 140 6.14 13.26 20.70
CA PHE A 140 6.34 11.82 20.58
C PHE A 140 5.20 11.07 21.27
N SER A 141 4.46 10.27 20.49
CA SER A 141 3.43 9.36 21.00
C SER A 141 3.84 7.92 20.72
N LEU A 142 4.17 7.17 21.78
CA LEU A 142 4.45 5.74 21.66
C LEU A 142 3.24 5.00 21.07
N ALA A 143 2.02 5.39 21.47
CA ALA A 143 0.78 4.85 20.91
C ALA A 143 0.68 5.12 19.40
N GLY A 144 0.96 6.34 18.95
CA GLY A 144 0.97 6.70 17.53
C GLY A 144 2.00 5.89 16.72
N VAL A 145 3.19 5.64 17.28
CA VAL A 145 4.21 4.79 16.64
C VAL A 145 3.75 3.34 16.55
N LEU A 146 3.18 2.79 17.64
CA LEU A 146 2.64 1.43 17.64
C LEU A 146 1.50 1.28 16.63
N LEU A 147 0.63 2.29 16.51
CA LEU A 147 -0.41 2.33 15.48
C LEU A 147 0.18 2.35 14.06
N CYS A 148 1.27 3.08 13.82
CA CYS A 148 1.96 3.03 12.54
C CYS A 148 2.51 1.63 12.24
N VAL A 149 3.05 0.94 13.24
CA VAL A 149 3.51 -0.46 13.10
C VAL A 149 2.34 -1.40 12.81
N VAL A 150 1.21 -1.27 13.53
CA VAL A 150 -0.01 -2.06 13.27
C VAL A 150 -0.54 -1.82 11.85
N GLY A 151 -0.55 -0.57 11.40
CA GLY A 151 -1.01 -0.22 10.05
C GLY A 151 -0.11 -0.84 8.97
N LEU A 152 1.21 -0.76 9.16
CA LEU A 152 2.21 -1.41 8.31
C LEU A 152 2.04 -2.94 8.28
N LEU A 153 1.82 -3.56 9.43
CA LEU A 153 1.59 -5.01 9.53
C LEU A 153 0.29 -5.41 8.83
N GLY A 154 -0.79 -4.67 9.00
CA GLY A 154 -2.06 -4.89 8.30
C GLY A 154 -1.87 -4.89 6.78
N LEU A 155 -1.21 -3.85 6.26
CA LEU A 155 -0.88 -3.75 4.84
C LEU A 155 0.00 -4.93 4.37
N SER A 156 1.06 -5.25 5.11
CA SER A 156 2.05 -6.25 4.70
C SER A 156 1.48 -7.67 4.74
N LEU A 157 0.85 -8.04 5.87
CA LEU A 157 0.21 -9.34 6.04
C LEU A 157 -0.96 -9.50 5.07
N GLY A 158 -1.77 -8.46 4.87
CA GLY A 158 -2.84 -8.46 3.88
C GLY A 158 -2.32 -8.68 2.46
N THR A 159 -1.20 -8.06 2.10
CA THR A 159 -0.56 -8.25 0.79
C THR A 159 -0.03 -9.68 0.62
N VAL A 160 0.64 -10.24 1.64
CA VAL A 160 1.13 -11.64 1.62
C VAL A 160 -0.05 -12.62 1.55
N TYR A 161 -1.11 -12.37 2.32
CA TYR A 161 -2.33 -13.16 2.31
C TYR A 161 -3.00 -13.12 0.93
N GLN A 162 -3.13 -11.93 0.34
CA GLN A 162 -3.69 -11.74 -1.00
C GLN A 162 -2.88 -12.53 -2.05
N LYS A 163 -1.55 -12.43 -2.00
CA LYS A 163 -0.64 -13.15 -2.91
C LYS A 163 -0.79 -14.67 -2.77
N ARG A 164 -1.01 -15.17 -1.56
CA ARG A 164 -1.13 -16.62 -1.29
C ARG A 164 -2.48 -17.21 -1.69
N PHE A 165 -3.58 -16.56 -1.32
CA PHE A 165 -4.93 -17.14 -1.41
C PHE A 165 -5.78 -16.58 -2.55
N THR A 166 -5.43 -15.40 -3.08
CA THR A 166 -6.23 -14.72 -4.11
C THR A 166 -5.42 -14.26 -5.34
N PRO A 167 -4.39 -14.99 -5.83
CA PRO A 167 -3.53 -14.50 -6.91
C PRO A 167 -4.24 -14.29 -8.25
N ALA A 168 -5.36 -14.98 -8.48
CA ALA A 168 -6.10 -14.96 -9.74
C ALA A 168 -7.36 -14.06 -9.72
N ILE A 169 -7.66 -13.39 -8.60
CA ILE A 169 -8.84 -12.51 -8.52
C ILE A 169 -8.57 -11.22 -9.29
N ASP A 170 -9.54 -10.77 -10.09
CA ASP A 170 -9.45 -9.50 -10.83
C ASP A 170 -9.28 -8.32 -9.85
N SER A 171 -8.18 -7.57 -10.00
CA SER A 171 -7.80 -6.47 -9.10
C SER A 171 -8.88 -5.40 -8.95
N ARG A 172 -9.69 -5.19 -9.98
CA ARG A 172 -10.77 -4.18 -10.00
C ARG A 172 -11.90 -4.59 -9.06
N SER A 173 -12.30 -5.86 -9.11
CA SER A 173 -13.34 -6.41 -8.24
C SER A 173 -12.84 -6.63 -6.81
N SER A 174 -11.59 -7.08 -6.64
CA SER A 174 -11.03 -7.32 -5.30
C SER A 174 -10.88 -6.02 -4.52
N THR A 175 -10.45 -4.93 -5.16
CA THR A 175 -10.33 -3.63 -4.50
C THR A 175 -11.70 -3.11 -4.04
N ALA A 176 -12.76 -3.30 -4.83
CA ALA A 176 -14.12 -2.97 -4.43
C ALA A 176 -14.57 -3.80 -3.21
N VAL A 177 -14.34 -5.12 -3.24
CA VAL A 177 -14.65 -6.03 -2.12
C VAL A 177 -13.87 -5.63 -0.86
N HIS A 178 -12.59 -5.29 -0.98
CA HIS A 178 -11.75 -4.94 0.15
C HIS A 178 -12.29 -3.73 0.92
N VAL A 179 -12.69 -2.70 0.19
CA VAL A 179 -13.19 -1.46 0.76
C VAL A 179 -14.61 -1.64 1.29
N LEU A 180 -15.50 -2.30 0.54
CA LEU A 180 -16.88 -2.56 0.96
C LEU A 180 -16.97 -3.46 2.19
N ALA A 181 -16.14 -4.51 2.28
CA ALA A 181 -16.12 -5.39 3.44
C ALA A 181 -15.60 -4.68 4.70
N SER A 182 -14.73 -3.69 4.53
CA SER A 182 -14.15 -2.92 5.64
C SER A 182 -15.08 -1.82 6.15
N ALA A 183 -15.89 -1.22 5.27
CA ALA A 183 -16.81 -0.13 5.60
C ALA A 183 -17.71 -0.41 6.83
N PRO A 184 -18.50 -1.50 6.91
CA PRO A 184 -19.40 -1.72 8.04
C PRO A 184 -18.66 -1.88 9.37
N ILE A 185 -17.46 -2.47 9.36
CA ILE A 185 -16.67 -2.66 10.59
C ILE A 185 -16.10 -1.33 11.06
N VAL A 186 -15.60 -0.49 10.16
CA VAL A 186 -15.18 0.88 10.51
C VAL A 186 -16.37 1.70 11.02
N GLY A 187 -17.55 1.56 10.40
CA GLY A 187 -18.78 2.19 10.86
C GLY A 187 -19.16 1.76 12.27
N LEU A 188 -19.03 0.46 12.58
CA LEU A 188 -19.20 -0.05 13.94
C LEU A 188 -18.17 0.54 14.91
N LEU A 189 -16.91 0.69 14.50
CA LEU A 189 -15.89 1.34 15.33
C LEU A 189 -16.28 2.80 15.63
N ALA A 190 -16.82 3.55 14.66
CA ALA A 190 -17.33 4.91 14.91
C ALA A 190 -18.46 4.91 15.96
N VAL A 191 -19.41 3.96 15.85
CA VAL A 191 -20.50 3.78 16.83
C VAL A 191 -19.98 3.42 18.21
N VAL A 192 -19.00 2.52 18.32
CA VAL A 192 -18.41 2.10 19.59
C VAL A 192 -17.69 3.26 20.29
N HIS A 193 -16.97 4.10 19.53
CA HIS A 193 -16.31 5.29 20.08
C HIS A 193 -17.29 6.43 20.38
N LYS A 194 -18.53 6.34 19.88
CA LYS A 194 -19.61 7.34 20.07
C LYS A 194 -19.21 8.75 19.65
N ASP A 195 -18.26 8.87 18.73
CA ASP A 195 -17.76 10.14 18.25
C ASP A 195 -18.15 10.33 16.79
N PHE A 196 -19.13 11.21 16.60
CA PHE A 196 -19.70 11.57 15.30
C PHE A 196 -19.59 13.07 15.04
N HIS A 197 -18.77 13.77 15.82
CA HIS A 197 -18.62 15.21 15.68
C HIS A 197 -18.03 15.53 14.31
N VAL A 198 -18.54 16.56 13.65
CA VAL A 198 -17.96 17.09 12.43
C VAL A 198 -17.72 18.57 12.68
N SER A 199 -16.46 18.96 12.78
CA SER A 199 -16.04 20.33 13.07
C SER A 199 -16.14 21.21 11.81
N ASP A 200 -15.79 20.65 10.65
CA ASP A 200 -15.83 21.33 9.37
C ASP A 200 -16.42 20.42 8.27
N PRO A 201 -17.74 20.48 8.04
CA PRO A 201 -18.40 19.68 7.02
C PRO A 201 -17.95 19.98 5.59
N ALA A 202 -17.56 21.23 5.30
CA ALA A 202 -17.15 21.64 3.97
C ALA A 202 -15.77 21.08 3.63
N SER A 203 -14.81 21.21 4.56
CA SER A 203 -13.50 20.57 4.44
C SER A 203 -13.63 19.05 4.34
N LEU A 204 -14.47 18.42 5.17
CA LEU A 204 -14.73 16.99 5.10
C LEU A 204 -15.27 16.56 3.73
N ALA A 205 -16.20 17.30 3.14
CA ALA A 205 -16.74 17.00 1.82
C ALA A 205 -15.66 17.06 0.71
N ILE A 206 -14.82 18.11 0.72
CA ILE A 206 -13.70 18.25 -0.24
C ILE A 206 -12.70 17.11 -0.06
N VAL A 207 -12.34 16.80 1.18
CA VAL A 207 -11.47 15.68 1.55
C VAL A 207 -12.03 14.36 1.00
N LEU A 208 -13.32 14.07 1.23
CA LEU A 208 -13.95 12.84 0.76
C LEU A 208 -13.98 12.75 -0.76
N VAL A 209 -14.33 13.83 -1.45
CA VAL A 209 -14.31 13.89 -2.92
C VAL A 209 -12.91 13.59 -3.45
N TRP A 210 -11.88 14.22 -2.87
CA TRP A 210 -10.49 13.96 -3.26
C TRP A 210 -10.06 12.52 -2.96
N MET A 211 -10.37 12.00 -1.77
CA MET A 211 -10.03 10.64 -1.39
C MET A 211 -10.66 9.60 -2.33
N VAL A 212 -11.92 9.80 -2.73
CA VAL A 212 -12.63 8.87 -3.61
C VAL A 212 -12.14 8.99 -5.05
N LEU A 213 -12.15 10.19 -5.63
CA LEU A 213 -11.89 10.37 -7.05
C LEU A 213 -10.39 10.31 -7.38
N ILE A 214 -9.54 10.94 -6.57
CA ILE A 214 -8.11 11.02 -6.83
C ILE A 214 -7.39 9.81 -6.25
N ASN A 215 -7.57 9.53 -4.96
CA ASN A 215 -6.77 8.48 -4.30
C ASN A 215 -7.30 7.08 -4.57
N SER A 216 -8.61 6.86 -4.50
CA SER A 216 -9.18 5.52 -4.68
C SER A 216 -9.42 5.15 -6.14
N MET A 217 -9.90 6.09 -6.98
CA MET A 217 -10.12 5.80 -8.41
C MET A 217 -8.90 6.19 -9.26
N GLY A 218 -8.53 7.46 -9.28
CA GLY A 218 -7.50 7.98 -10.17
C GLY A 218 -6.14 7.28 -10.01
N ALA A 219 -5.62 7.22 -8.78
CA ALA A 219 -4.34 6.59 -8.50
C ALA A 219 -4.38 5.08 -8.78
N PHE A 220 -5.50 4.41 -8.48
CA PHE A 220 -5.70 2.99 -8.78
C PHE A 220 -5.73 2.70 -10.29
N LEU A 221 -6.48 3.50 -11.06
CA LEU A 221 -6.55 3.36 -12.52
C LEU A 221 -5.21 3.63 -13.16
N LEU A 222 -4.51 4.68 -12.71
CA LEU A 222 -3.19 5.04 -13.21
C LEU A 222 -2.16 3.95 -12.86
N LEU A 223 -2.19 3.42 -11.64
CA LEU A 223 -1.36 2.30 -11.23
C LEU A 223 -1.57 1.07 -12.12
N ASN A 224 -2.84 0.68 -12.35
CA ASN A 224 -3.16 -0.44 -13.23
C ASN A 224 -2.69 -0.18 -14.68
N ALA A 225 -2.86 1.05 -15.20
CA ALA A 225 -2.40 1.42 -16.52
C ALA A 225 -0.86 1.35 -16.64
N MET A 226 -0.15 1.78 -15.59
CA MET A 226 1.30 1.70 -15.51
C MET A 226 1.80 0.25 -15.43
N LEU A 227 1.17 -0.59 -14.61
CA LEU A 227 1.53 -2.01 -14.49
C LEU A 227 1.27 -2.83 -15.76
N ARG A 228 0.39 -2.36 -16.64
CA ARG A 228 0.18 -2.95 -17.98
C ARG A 228 1.29 -2.58 -18.97
N ARG A 229 2.00 -1.48 -18.73
CA ARG A 229 3.01 -0.93 -19.66
C ARG A 229 4.44 -1.10 -19.16
N TRP A 230 4.65 -1.14 -17.84
CA TRP A 230 5.94 -1.19 -17.18
C TRP A 230 6.02 -2.38 -16.23
N ASP A 231 7.24 -2.84 -16.01
CA ASP A 231 7.53 -3.89 -15.04
C ASP A 231 7.24 -3.42 -13.61
N THR A 232 6.88 -4.39 -12.76
CA THR A 232 6.56 -4.16 -11.35
C THR A 232 7.71 -3.53 -10.57
N THR A 233 8.96 -3.77 -10.97
CA THR A 233 10.14 -3.18 -10.32
C THR A 233 10.22 -1.68 -10.61
N ARG A 234 10.02 -1.26 -11.86
CA ARG A 234 9.99 0.17 -12.24
C ARG A 234 8.87 0.93 -11.52
N VAL A 235 7.67 0.38 -11.47
CA VAL A 235 6.54 0.99 -10.75
C VAL A 235 6.81 1.01 -9.24
N GLY A 236 7.38 -0.07 -8.69
CA GLY A 236 7.74 -0.18 -7.27
C GLY A 236 8.70 0.92 -6.79
N LYS A 237 9.66 1.33 -7.62
CA LYS A 237 10.62 2.41 -7.29
C LYS A 237 9.95 3.76 -7.03
N LEU A 238 8.76 4.01 -7.59
CA LEU A 238 8.04 5.27 -7.40
C LEU A 238 7.61 5.48 -5.95
N PHE A 239 7.30 4.39 -5.23
CA PHE A 239 6.91 4.45 -3.83
C PHE A 239 8.07 4.88 -2.91
N PHE A 240 9.33 4.79 -3.36
CA PHE A 240 10.47 5.32 -2.60
C PHE A 240 10.55 6.85 -2.63
N ALA A 241 9.94 7.48 -3.64
CA ALA A 241 9.82 8.94 -3.68
C ALA A 241 8.69 9.46 -2.77
N THR A 242 7.73 8.60 -2.42
CA THR A 242 6.54 8.98 -1.65
C THR A 242 6.86 9.70 -0.34
N PRO A 243 7.78 9.22 0.53
CA PRO A 243 8.01 9.91 1.81
C PRO A 243 8.57 11.32 1.65
N ALA A 244 9.49 11.53 0.72
CA ALA A 244 10.08 12.84 0.45
C ALA A 244 9.03 13.81 -0.15
N VAL A 245 8.23 13.33 -1.10
CA VAL A 245 7.16 14.14 -1.70
C VAL A 245 6.06 14.45 -0.67
N THR A 246 5.67 13.47 0.15
CA THR A 246 4.71 13.68 1.24
C THR A 246 5.22 14.71 2.24
N ALA A 247 6.49 14.65 2.63
CA ALA A 247 7.08 15.64 3.54
C ALA A 247 7.05 17.06 2.94
N LEU A 248 7.43 17.21 1.66
CA LEU A 248 7.36 18.49 0.96
C LEU A 248 5.93 19.01 0.86
N MET A 249 4.97 18.16 0.50
CA MET A 249 3.56 18.53 0.43
C MET A 249 3.00 18.90 1.82
N ALA A 250 3.38 18.17 2.86
CA ALA A 250 2.94 18.44 4.22
C ALA A 250 3.42 19.82 4.69
N TRP A 251 4.66 20.18 4.36
CA TRP A 251 5.19 21.50 4.63
C TRP A 251 4.47 22.61 3.86
N LEU A 252 4.27 22.43 2.56
CA LEU A 252 3.69 23.46 1.69
C LEU A 252 2.18 23.67 1.90
N ILE A 253 1.43 22.58 2.13
CA ILE A 253 -0.04 22.61 2.10
C ILE A 253 -0.65 22.77 3.50
N ILE A 254 -0.13 22.03 4.48
CA ILE A 254 -0.68 21.99 5.84
C ILE A 254 0.26 22.61 6.89
N GLY A 255 1.39 23.19 6.45
CA GLY A 255 2.33 23.90 7.32
C GLY A 255 3.07 23.01 8.32
N GLN A 256 3.18 21.69 8.09
CA GLN A 256 3.94 20.81 8.98
C GLN A 256 5.44 21.13 8.90
N SER A 257 6.04 21.50 10.04
CA SER A 257 7.46 21.85 10.12
C SER A 257 8.37 20.69 9.69
N LEU A 258 9.23 20.93 8.70
CA LEU A 258 10.29 20.01 8.31
C LEU A 258 11.50 20.20 9.21
N ARG A 259 11.55 19.40 10.26
CA ARG A 259 12.65 19.44 11.21
C ARG A 259 13.87 18.66 10.70
N PRO A 260 15.10 19.04 11.10
CA PRO A 260 16.33 18.47 10.51
C PRO A 260 16.49 16.96 10.68
N LEU A 261 16.13 16.38 11.82
CA LEU A 261 16.23 14.92 12.03
C LEU A 261 15.15 14.17 11.23
N THR A 262 14.00 14.80 10.97
CA THR A 262 12.96 14.27 10.06
C THR A 262 13.49 14.18 8.64
N ILE A 263 14.16 15.24 8.16
CA ILE A 263 14.81 15.24 6.84
C ILE A 263 15.90 14.18 6.76
N ALA A 264 16.76 14.10 7.80
CA ALA A 264 17.79 13.07 7.87
C ALA A 264 17.19 11.65 7.89
N GLY A 265 16.13 11.43 8.67
CA GLY A 265 15.42 10.17 8.77
C GLY A 265 14.77 9.74 7.46
N LEU A 266 14.16 10.68 6.73
CA LEU A 266 13.65 10.46 5.38
C LEU A 266 14.78 10.07 4.40
N ALA A 267 15.90 10.79 4.42
CA ALA A 267 17.03 10.49 3.56
C ALA A 267 17.61 9.10 3.85
N VAL A 268 17.88 8.78 5.11
CA VAL A 268 18.37 7.47 5.56
C VAL A 268 17.36 6.38 5.22
N GLY A 269 16.08 6.60 5.48
CA GLY A 269 15.04 5.62 5.21
C GLY A 269 14.89 5.30 3.72
N VAL A 270 14.93 6.32 2.86
CA VAL A 270 14.92 6.16 1.40
C VAL A 270 16.15 5.41 0.92
N LEU A 271 17.34 5.73 1.44
CA LEU A 271 18.56 4.99 1.12
C LEU A 271 18.47 3.51 1.51
N GLY A 272 17.91 3.21 2.68
CA GLY A 272 17.65 1.84 3.13
C GLY A 272 16.71 1.09 2.20
N MET A 273 15.60 1.71 1.80
CA MET A 273 14.65 1.14 0.84
C MET A 273 15.30 0.89 -0.54
N ILE A 274 16.09 1.84 -1.04
CA ILE A 274 16.82 1.69 -2.30
C ILE A 274 17.80 0.52 -2.20
N LEU A 275 18.56 0.40 -1.11
CA LEU A 275 19.49 -0.71 -0.90
C LEU A 275 18.77 -2.05 -0.89
N ALA A 276 17.63 -2.14 -0.19
CA ALA A 276 16.84 -3.35 -0.12
C ALA A 276 16.19 -3.75 -1.46
N SER A 277 15.87 -2.78 -2.30
CA SER A 277 15.22 -3.00 -3.60
C SER A 277 16.16 -3.50 -4.71
N ARG A 278 17.48 -3.37 -4.53
CA ARG A 278 18.45 -3.78 -5.55
C ARG A 278 18.62 -5.30 -5.52
N ARG A 279 18.05 -5.99 -6.52
CA ARG A 279 18.30 -7.42 -6.75
C ARG A 279 19.80 -7.69 -6.98
N THR A 280 20.30 -8.77 -6.41
CA THR A 280 21.70 -9.19 -6.54
C THR A 280 21.87 -9.98 -7.85
N ARG A 281 22.96 -9.76 -8.59
CA ARG A 281 23.33 -10.53 -9.81
C ARG A 281 23.40 -12.07 -9.62
N GLY A 282 23.40 -12.56 -8.38
CA GLY A 282 23.37 -13.99 -8.08
C GLY A 282 22.02 -14.65 -8.34
N ASP A 283 20.91 -13.90 -8.23
CA ASP A 283 19.54 -14.41 -8.44
C ASP A 283 19.32 -14.82 -9.90
N HIS A 284 19.92 -14.09 -10.86
CA HIS A 284 19.92 -14.48 -12.28
C HIS A 284 20.74 -15.74 -12.54
N ARG A 285 21.87 -15.93 -11.85
CA ARG A 285 22.70 -17.12 -12.06
C ARG A 285 22.06 -18.40 -11.54
N ASP A 286 21.28 -18.33 -10.46
CA ASP A 286 20.58 -19.50 -9.91
C ASP A 286 19.33 -19.84 -10.73
N ASP A 287 18.58 -18.84 -11.21
CA ASP A 287 17.47 -19.06 -12.16
C ASP A 287 17.98 -19.57 -13.53
N ASP A 288 19.03 -18.98 -14.08
CA ASP A 288 19.65 -19.42 -15.35
C ASP A 288 20.22 -20.84 -15.21
N ARG A 289 20.86 -21.17 -14.09
CA ARG A 289 21.34 -22.54 -13.81
C ARG A 289 20.20 -23.52 -13.61
N ALA A 290 19.10 -23.13 -12.95
CA ALA A 290 17.93 -23.99 -12.79
C ALA A 290 17.26 -24.28 -14.14
N LEU A 291 17.23 -23.29 -15.04
CA LEU A 291 16.74 -23.43 -16.42
C LEU A 291 17.70 -24.25 -17.29
N GLU A 292 19.01 -24.09 -17.15
CA GLU A 292 20.02 -24.93 -17.82
C GLU A 292 19.98 -26.38 -17.31
N LEU A 293 19.78 -26.59 -16.01
CA LEU A 293 19.60 -27.91 -15.41
C LEU A 293 18.29 -28.57 -15.88
N ALA A 294 17.20 -27.82 -15.97
CA ALA A 294 15.93 -28.31 -16.53
C ALA A 294 16.02 -28.60 -18.05
N ALA A 295 16.80 -27.82 -18.80
CA ALA A 295 17.05 -28.03 -20.22
C ALA A 295 18.00 -29.21 -20.48
N SER A 296 18.93 -29.48 -19.56
CA SER A 296 19.88 -30.60 -19.64
C SER A 296 19.33 -31.92 -19.08
N SER A 297 18.31 -31.88 -18.22
CA SER A 297 17.64 -33.07 -17.70
C SER A 297 16.67 -33.73 -18.68
N GLY A 298 16.49 -33.18 -19.89
CA GLY A 298 16.04 -33.90 -21.08
C GLY A 298 14.85 -34.87 -20.89
N GLU A 299 13.67 -34.37 -20.51
CA GLU A 299 12.43 -35.07 -20.86
C GLU A 299 12.00 -34.61 -22.25
N THR A 300 12.58 -35.31 -23.23
CA THR A 300 12.28 -35.21 -24.64
C THR A 300 10.99 -35.98 -24.91
N GLU A 301 9.83 -35.38 -24.66
CA GLU A 301 8.60 -35.82 -25.33
C GLU A 301 8.13 -34.77 -26.32
N ARG A 302 8.49 -34.98 -27.59
CA ARG A 302 7.76 -34.52 -28.77
C ARG A 302 7.74 -35.70 -29.75
N PRO A 303 6.83 -35.74 -30.74
CA PRO A 303 5.39 -35.51 -30.72
C PRO A 303 4.65 -36.67 -31.45
N VAL A 304 3.44 -37.07 -31.07
CA VAL A 304 2.60 -37.92 -31.94
C VAL A 304 1.62 -37.03 -32.70
N VAL A 305 2.01 -36.71 -33.93
CA VAL A 305 1.08 -36.34 -35.00
C VAL A 305 0.26 -37.60 -35.33
N ALA A 306 -1.06 -37.52 -35.19
CA ALA A 306 -1.98 -38.42 -35.88
C ALA A 306 -2.98 -37.56 -36.66
N VAL A 307 -2.74 -37.47 -37.97
CA VAL A 307 -3.72 -37.13 -39.00
C VAL A 307 -4.71 -38.28 -39.10
N GLY A 308 -6.01 -38.00 -39.16
CA GLY A 308 -7.04 -39.03 -39.32
C GLY A 308 -8.46 -38.49 -39.54
N ASN A 309 -8.73 -38.11 -40.78
CA ASN A 309 -10.03 -38.00 -41.48
C ASN A 309 -11.24 -38.70 -40.82
N ARG A 310 -12.30 -37.94 -40.48
CA ARG A 310 -13.68 -38.03 -41.02
C ARG A 310 -14.60 -37.03 -40.32
#